data_AF-A0A7C4MDM5-F1
#
_entry.id   AF-A0A7C4MDM5-F1
#
_cell.length_a   1.000
_cell.length_b   1.000
_cell.length_c   1.000
_cell.angle_alpha   90.00
_cell.angle_beta   90.00
_cell.angle_gamma   90.00
#
_symmetry.space_group_name_H-M   'P 1'
#
loop_
_entity.id
_entity.type
_entity.pdbx_description
1 polymer ?
#
loop_
_entity_poly.entity_id
_entity_poly.type
_entity_poly.pdbx_seq_one_letter_code
_entity_poly.pdbx_strand_id
1 'polypeptide(L)'
;GIGWACSGVHSLLLYVLIISVFFKKTEISPFRKLAYFVTGFVGTYFVNVFRICSYLLIYLYQGNTAAETFHNSYGELYFFIWVLAYIALIVSVQRFMLVERARNVFKVARTKFASWFKSIRQRK
;
A
#
# COMPACT_ATOMS: atom_id res chain seq x y z
N GLY A 1 17.86 -23.31 -13.43
CA GLY A 1 18.54 -22.54 -12.36
C GLY A 1 17.49 -21.74 -11.61
N ILE A 2 17.20 -22.11 -10.36
CA ILE A 2 15.98 -21.67 -9.63
C ILE A 2 16.28 -20.54 -8.63
N GLY A 3 17.56 -20.27 -8.33
CA GLY A 3 17.94 -19.38 -7.21
C GLY A 3 17.60 -17.89 -7.39
N TRP A 4 17.79 -17.33 -8.59
CA TRP A 4 17.68 -15.88 -8.79
C TRP A 4 16.24 -15.35 -8.88
N ALA A 5 15.33 -16.06 -9.55
CA ALA A 5 13.91 -15.69 -9.60
C ALA A 5 13.20 -15.92 -8.26
N CYS A 6 13.65 -16.94 -7.50
CA CYS A 6 13.05 -17.32 -6.22
C CYS A 6 13.49 -16.44 -5.03
N SER A 7 14.59 -15.68 -5.15
CA SER A 7 15.08 -14.79 -4.07
C SER A 7 14.24 -13.53 -3.83
N GLY A 8 13.33 -13.19 -4.75
CA GLY A 8 12.47 -12.01 -4.62
C GLY A 8 13.16 -10.68 -4.96
N VAL A 9 14.37 -10.72 -5.51
CA VAL A 9 15.07 -9.51 -5.99
C VAL A 9 14.29 -8.82 -7.11
N HIS A 10 13.71 -9.60 -8.02
CA HIS A 10 12.90 -9.05 -9.12
C HIS A 10 11.64 -8.34 -8.61
N SER A 11 10.92 -8.95 -7.65
CA SER A 11 9.73 -8.34 -7.05
C SER A 11 10.07 -7.10 -6.24
N LEU A 12 11.20 -7.07 -5.53
CA LEU A 12 11.68 -5.87 -4.85
C LEU A 12 12.01 -4.74 -5.81
N LEU A 13 12.69 -5.04 -6.93
CA LEU A 13 12.99 -4.04 -7.96
C LEU A 13 11.70 -3.46 -8.57
N LEU A 14 10.76 -4.33 -8.94
CA LEU A 14 9.46 -3.92 -9.48
C LEU A 14 8.66 -3.09 -8.47
N TYR A 15 8.68 -3.47 -7.18
CA TYR A 15 8.05 -2.69 -6.11
C TYR A 15 8.60 -1.26 -6.10
N VAL A 16 9.92 -1.10 -6.09
CA VAL A 16 10.57 0.21 -6.07
C VAL A 16 10.15 1.04 -7.28
N LEU A 17 10.16 0.45 -8.48
CA LEU A 17 9.77 1.15 -9.71
C LEU A 17 8.30 1.58 -9.69
N ILE A 18 7.39 0.65 -9.41
CA ILE A 18 5.94 0.90 -9.41
C ILE A 18 5.57 1.95 -8.38
N ILE A 19 6.06 1.81 -7.14
CA ILE A 19 5.74 2.73 -6.06
C ILE A 19 6.39 4.10 -6.28
N SER A 20 7.60 4.16 -6.84
CA SER A 20 8.24 5.44 -7.18
C SER A 20 7.44 6.20 -8.25
N VAL A 21 6.95 5.51 -9.28
CA VAL A 21 6.09 6.12 -10.30
C VAL A 21 4.76 6.57 -9.71
N PHE A 22 4.15 5.75 -8.85
CA PHE A 22 2.92 6.09 -8.15
C PHE A 22 3.08 7.33 -7.25
N PHE A 23 4.20 7.43 -6.51
CA PHE A 23 4.50 8.59 -5.69
C PHE A 23 4.80 9.85 -6.50
N LYS A 24 5.37 9.75 -7.71
CA LYS A 24 5.51 10.92 -8.59
C LYS A 24 4.16 11.47 -9.05
N LYS A 25 3.16 10.60 -9.26
CA LYS A 25 1.81 11.02 -9.69
C LYS A 25 0.89 11.49 -8.56
N THR A 26 1.30 11.38 -7.30
CA THR A 26 0.45 11.70 -6.14
C THR A 26 0.95 12.92 -5.37
N GLU A 27 0.04 13.82 -5.01
CA GLU A 27 0.29 15.00 -4.18
C GLU A 27 0.31 14.66 -2.67
N ILE A 28 1.11 13.65 -2.31
CA ILE A 28 1.32 13.26 -0.92
C ILE A 28 2.59 13.93 -0.39
N SER A 29 2.56 14.39 0.86
CA SER A 29 3.74 14.96 1.53
C SER A 29 4.94 14.00 1.50
N PRO A 30 6.19 14.45 1.28
CA PRO A 30 7.37 13.59 1.21
C PRO A 30 7.55 12.66 2.42
N PHE A 31 7.24 13.14 3.63
CA PHE A 31 7.32 12.34 4.85
C PHE A 31 6.38 11.12 4.83
N ARG A 32 5.13 11.31 4.39
CA ARG A 32 4.17 10.22 4.24
C ARG A 32 4.54 9.27 3.11
N LYS A 33 5.10 9.78 2.00
CA LYS A 33 5.64 8.94 0.91
C LYS A 33 6.73 8.02 1.45
N LEU A 34 7.65 8.52 2.26
CA LEU A 34 8.68 7.70 2.90
C LEU A 34 8.08 6.64 3.84
N ALA A 35 7.11 7.01 4.69
CA ALA A 35 6.45 6.07 5.59
C ALA A 35 5.73 4.94 4.84
N TYR A 36 5.01 5.28 3.76
CA TYR A 36 4.39 4.28 2.88
C TYR A 36 5.46 3.45 2.14
N PHE A 37 6.52 4.07 1.66
CA PHE A 37 7.61 3.34 1.01
C PHE A 37 8.19 2.23 1.91
N VAL A 38 8.52 2.58 3.15
CA VAL A 38 9.10 1.64 4.13
C VAL A 38 8.09 0.55 4.49
N THR A 39 6.83 0.93 4.76
CA THR A 39 5.77 -0.04 5.11
C THR A 39 5.55 -1.05 3.98
N GLY A 40 5.45 -0.58 2.72
CA GLY A 40 5.26 -1.47 1.59
C GLY A 40 6.50 -2.30 1.26
N PHE A 41 7.71 -1.80 1.55
CA PHE A 41 8.96 -2.56 1.40
C PHE A 41 9.00 -3.74 2.37
N VAL A 42 8.65 -3.48 3.64
CA VAL A 42 8.53 -4.53 4.67
C VAL A 42 7.45 -5.55 4.27
N GLY A 43 6.29 -5.11 3.80
CA GLY A 43 5.25 -6.03 3.34
C GLY A 43 5.66 -6.86 2.12
N THR A 44 6.40 -6.28 1.16
CA THR A 44 6.94 -6.99 0.01
C THR A 44 7.92 -8.08 0.43
N TYR A 45 8.75 -7.82 1.45
CA TYR A 45 9.61 -8.84 2.05
C TYR A 45 8.79 -10.01 2.62
N PHE A 46 7.74 -9.74 3.41
CA PHE A 46 6.89 -10.80 3.96
C PHE A 46 6.18 -11.62 2.87
N VAL A 47 5.68 -10.97 1.81
CA VAL A 47 5.05 -11.67 0.68
C VAL A 47 6.05 -12.58 -0.05
N ASN A 48 7.30 -12.14 -0.19
CA ASN A 48 8.36 -12.98 -0.74
C ASN A 48 8.67 -14.18 0.18
N VAL A 49 8.66 -13.99 1.50
CA VAL A 49 8.80 -15.09 2.46
C VAL A 49 7.64 -16.09 2.30
N PHE A 50 6.39 -15.62 2.25
CA PHE A 50 5.23 -16.48 2.03
C PHE A 50 5.32 -17.25 0.71
N ARG A 51 5.80 -16.62 -0.36
CA ARG A 51 6.02 -17.30 -1.65
C ARG A 51 7.00 -18.47 -1.52
N ILE A 52 8.11 -18.28 -0.81
CA ILE A 52 9.11 -19.33 -0.58
C ILE A 52 8.52 -20.44 0.30
N CYS A 53 7.80 -20.08 1.37
CA CYS A 53 7.12 -21.07 2.22
C CYS A 53 6.11 -21.91 1.41
N SER A 54 5.29 -21.28 0.57
CA SER A 54 4.34 -22.00 -0.31
C SER A 54 5.05 -22.93 -1.28
N TYR A 55 6.16 -22.48 -1.89
CA TYR A 55 6.98 -23.34 -2.76
C TYR A 55 7.51 -24.57 -2.01
N LEU A 56 8.07 -24.38 -0.81
CA LEU A 56 8.61 -25.47 0.00
C LEU A 56 7.53 -26.45 0.43
N LEU A 57 6.35 -25.97 0.82
CA LEU A 57 5.23 -26.84 1.17
C LEU A 57 4.77 -27.68 -0.04
N ILE A 58 4.59 -27.05 -1.20
CA ILE A 58 4.20 -27.77 -2.42
C ILE A 58 5.28 -28.81 -2.80
N TYR A 59 6.55 -28.44 -2.68
CA TYR A 59 7.66 -29.36 -2.93
C TYR A 59 7.61 -30.59 -2.02
N LEU A 60 7.36 -30.40 -0.71
CA LEU A 60 7.33 -31.48 0.27
C LEU A 60 6.12 -32.41 0.10
N TYR A 61 4.94 -31.88 -0.21
CA TYR A 61 3.70 -32.66 -0.25
C TYR A 61 3.29 -33.15 -1.64
N GLN A 62 3.67 -32.43 -2.70
CA GLN A 62 3.23 -32.72 -4.09
C GLN A 62 4.40 -33.00 -5.04
N GLY A 63 5.64 -32.85 -4.56
CA GLY A 63 6.85 -33.14 -5.31
C GLY A 63 7.34 -32.00 -6.21
N ASN A 64 8.48 -32.24 -6.87
CA ASN A 64 9.21 -31.21 -7.60
C ASN A 64 8.43 -30.61 -8.78
N THR A 65 7.75 -31.44 -9.57
CA THR A 65 7.00 -31.00 -10.76
C THR A 65 5.89 -30.01 -10.41
N ALA A 66 5.16 -30.26 -9.32
CA ALA A 66 4.14 -29.35 -8.83
C ALA A 66 4.74 -28.05 -8.29
N ALA A 67 5.87 -28.12 -7.58
CA ALA A 67 6.56 -26.95 -7.05
C ALA A 67 7.13 -26.05 -8.15
N GLU A 68 7.67 -26.63 -9.22
CA GLU A 68 8.17 -25.89 -10.38
C GLU A 68 7.02 -25.23 -11.16
N THR A 69 5.89 -25.92 -11.30
CA THR A 69 4.67 -25.33 -11.88
C THR A 69 4.17 -24.15 -11.03
N PHE A 70 4.15 -24.30 -9.70
CA PHE A 70 3.84 -23.19 -8.80
C PHE A 70 4.80 -22.02 -8.97
N HIS A 71 6.10 -22.29 -9.01
CA HIS A 71 7.12 -21.26 -9.16
C HIS A 71 6.96 -20.46 -10.45
N ASN A 72 6.75 -21.16 -11.57
CA ASN A 72 6.69 -20.56 -12.91
C ASN A 72 5.35 -19.88 -13.21
N SER A 73 4.24 -20.36 -12.63
CA SER A 73 2.90 -19.86 -12.98
C SER A 73 2.25 -19.00 -11.90
N TYR A 74 2.47 -19.32 -10.62
CA TYR A 74 1.71 -18.72 -9.51
C TYR A 74 2.58 -17.90 -8.56
N GLY A 75 3.89 -18.11 -8.53
CA GLY A 75 4.81 -17.42 -7.64
C GLY A 75 4.78 -15.90 -7.81
N GLU A 76 4.61 -15.40 -9.04
CA GLU A 76 4.55 -13.96 -9.32
C GLU A 76 3.21 -13.32 -8.95
N LEU A 77 2.12 -14.11 -8.90
CA LEU A 77 0.79 -13.59 -8.55
C LEU A 77 0.75 -13.03 -7.12
N TYR A 78 1.52 -13.62 -6.19
CA TYR A 78 1.67 -13.10 -4.84
C TYR A 78 2.11 -11.62 -4.84
N PHE A 79 3.08 -11.29 -5.70
CA PHE A 79 3.58 -9.94 -5.83
C PHE A 79 2.54 -9.00 -6.44
N PHE A 80 1.89 -9.40 -7.54
CA PHE A 80 0.89 -8.56 -8.20
C PHE A 80 -0.31 -8.28 -7.29
N ILE A 81 -0.84 -9.31 -6.61
CA ILE A 81 -1.94 -9.17 -5.65
C ILE A 81 -1.54 -8.22 -4.53
N TRP A 82 -0.34 -8.38 -3.96
CA TRP A 82 0.16 -7.51 -2.91
C TRP A 82 0.28 -6.06 -3.35
N VAL A 83 0.94 -5.79 -4.49
CA VAL A 83 1.16 -4.41 -4.97
C VAL A 83 -0.17 -3.71 -5.28
N LEU A 84 -1.11 -4.41 -5.93
CA LEU A 84 -2.44 -3.87 -6.20
C LEU A 84 -3.20 -3.57 -4.90
N ALA A 85 -3.19 -4.51 -3.95
CA ALA A 85 -3.80 -4.32 -2.63
C ALA A 85 -3.14 -3.15 -1.87
N TYR A 86 -1.82 -3.02 -1.97
CA TYR A 86 -1.07 -1.97 -1.28
C TYR A 86 -1.35 -0.57 -1.86
N ILE A 87 -1.40 -0.44 -3.18
CA ILE A 87 -1.81 0.81 -3.84
C ILE A 87 -3.25 1.15 -3.45
N ALA A 88 -4.17 0.18 -3.47
CA ALA A 88 -5.55 0.38 -3.07
C ALA A 88 -5.66 0.82 -1.59
N LEU A 89 -4.83 0.26 -0.71
CA LEU A 89 -4.73 0.66 0.69
C LEU A 89 -4.28 2.11 0.84
N ILE A 90 -3.20 2.52 0.15
CA ILE A 90 -2.72 3.91 0.20
C ILE A 90 -3.80 4.88 -0.29
N VAL A 91 -4.44 4.56 -1.42
CA VAL A 91 -5.53 5.39 -1.98
C VAL A 91 -6.69 5.50 -1.00
N SER A 92 -7.06 4.39 -0.36
CA SER A 92 -8.15 4.36 0.63
C SER A 92 -7.80 5.25 1.83
N VAL A 93 -6.64 5.05 2.45
CA VAL A 93 -6.18 5.86 3.60
C VAL A 93 -6.12 7.35 3.24
N GLN A 94 -5.59 7.68 2.06
CA GLN A 94 -5.51 9.07 1.61
C GLN A 94 -6.90 9.68 1.39
N ARG A 95 -7.84 8.95 0.79
CA ARG A 95 -9.24 9.40 0.62
C ARG A 95 -9.92 9.63 1.96
N PHE A 96 -9.80 8.69 2.90
CA PHE A 96 -10.39 8.82 4.24
C PHE A 96 -9.84 10.03 5.00
N MET A 97 -8.51 10.25 4.98
CA MET A 97 -7.91 11.42 5.63
C MET A 97 -8.36 12.75 5.01
N LEU A 98 -8.55 12.81 3.68
CA LEU A 98 -9.04 14.03 3.03
C LEU A 98 -10.49 14.34 3.45
N VAL A 99 -11.35 13.32 3.50
CA VAL A 99 -12.74 13.46 3.94
C VAL A 99 -12.82 13.94 5.39
N GLU A 100 -12.00 13.38 6.27
CA GLU A 100 -11.98 13.78 7.69
C GLU A 100 -11.48 15.22 7.87
N ARG A 101 -10.42 15.61 7.15
CA ARG A 101 -9.90 16.98 7.19
C ARG A 101 -10.94 17.98 6.69
N ALA A 102 -11.62 17.68 5.59
CA ALA A 102 -12.71 18.52 5.05
C ALA A 102 -13.86 18.66 6.05
N ARG A 103 -14.28 17.54 6.67
CA ARG A 103 -15.33 17.53 7.71
C ARG A 103 -14.95 18.38 8.92
N ASN A 104 -13.70 18.29 9.37
CA ASN A 104 -13.21 19.07 10.51
C ASN A 104 -13.14 20.57 10.21
N VAL A 105 -12.65 20.95 9.02
CA VAL A 105 -12.65 22.35 8.58
C VAL A 105 -14.07 22.91 8.50
N PHE A 106 -15.01 22.16 7.93
CA PHE A 106 -16.42 22.57 7.85
C PHE A 106 -17.05 22.74 9.23
N LYS A 107 -16.78 21.81 10.17
CA LYS A 107 -17.24 21.91 11.56
C LYS A 107 -16.73 23.19 12.23
N VAL A 108 -15.43 23.50 12.10
CA VAL A 108 -14.80 24.70 12.68
C VAL A 108 -15.35 25.98 12.05
N ALA A 109 -15.47 26.02 10.72
CA ALA A 109 -16.04 27.16 10.01
C ALA A 109 -17.48 27.43 10.46
N ARG A 110 -18.31 26.38 10.56
CA ARG A 110 -19.68 26.48 11.06
C ARG A 110 -19.76 27.01 12.49
N THR A 111 -18.89 26.54 13.39
CA THR A 111 -18.88 27.01 14.79
C THR A 111 -18.44 28.46 14.90
N LYS A 112 -17.39 28.87 14.18
CA LYS A 112 -16.94 30.27 14.13
C LYS A 112 -18.00 31.19 13.52
N PHE A 113 -18.67 30.75 12.45
CA PHE A 113 -19.73 31.53 11.83
C PHE A 113 -20.92 31.71 12.79
N ALA A 114 -21.35 30.64 13.45
CA ALA A 114 -22.43 30.69 14.44
C ALA A 114 -22.09 31.61 15.63
N SER A 115 -20.85 31.58 16.13
CA SER A 115 -20.43 32.46 17.22
C SER A 115 -20.36 33.94 16.78
N TRP A 116 -19.81 34.21 15.60
CA TRP A 116 -19.74 35.55 15.02
C TRP A 116 -21.14 36.14 14.80
N PHE A 117 -22.05 35.37 14.20
CA PHE A 117 -23.44 35.79 13.95
C PHE A 117 -24.18 36.10 15.27
N LYS A 118 -23.96 35.30 16.32
CA LYS A 118 -24.50 35.57 17.66
C LYS A 118 -23.95 36.87 18.25
N SER A 119 -22.67 37.19 18.03
CA SER A 119 -22.07 38.44 18.52
C SER A 119 -22.65 39.69 17.83
N ILE A 120 -22.99 39.61 16.54
CA ILE A 120 -23.62 40.72 15.81
C ILE A 120 -25.04 40.96 16.31
N ARG A 121 -25.79 39.89 16.58
CA ARG A 121 -27.17 39.99 17.07
C ARG A 121 -27.28 40.59 18.48
N GLN A 122 -26.24 40.44 19.31
CA GLN A 122 -26.20 41.00 20.67
C GLN A 122 -25.76 42.47 20.72
N ARG A 123 -25.23 43.01 19.61
CA ARG A 123 -24.80 44.42 19.51
C ARG A 123 -25.85 45.35 18.87
N LYS A 124 -26.97 44.79 18.42
CA LYS A 124 -28.18 45.53 18.03
C LYS A 124 -29.21 45.41 19.14
#